data_AF-A0AB38SA57-F1
#
_entry.id   AF-A0AB38SA57-F1
#
_cell.length_a   1.000
_cell.length_b   1.000
_cell.length_c   1.000
_cell.angle_alpha   90.00
_cell.angle_beta   90.00
_cell.angle_gamma   90.00
#
_symmetry.space_group_name_H-M   'P 1'
#
loop_
_entity.id
_entity.type
_entity.pdbx_description
1 polymer ?
#
loop_
_entity_poly.entity_id
_entity_poly.type
_entity_poly.pdbx_seq_one_letter_code
_entity_poly.pdbx_strand_id
1 'polypeptide(L)'
;MFTVDEQQKIEHQIELATRAAVLAKDETTVTRFRSFAEELTQKLLRMMRRGKVRARAYELWEQAGRPANRDLDFWLEAERQVEEEREQRKGF
;
A
#
# COMPACT_ATOMS: atom_id res chain seq x y z
N MET A 1 -12.34 -0.64 11.93
CA MET A 1 -11.01 -0.82 12.55
C MET A 1 -10.41 -2.13 12.03
N PHE A 2 -10.06 -2.21 10.73
CA PHE A 2 -9.71 -3.47 10.05
C PHE A 2 -8.43 -3.38 9.18
N THR A 3 -7.66 -2.30 9.24
CA THR A 3 -6.55 -2.08 8.28
C THR A 3 -5.18 -2.55 8.76
N VAL A 4 -4.92 -2.54 10.08
CA VAL A 4 -3.60 -2.89 10.64
C VAL A 4 -3.40 -4.42 10.70
N ASP A 5 -4.45 -5.18 11.02
CA ASP A 5 -4.38 -6.65 11.12
C ASP A 5 -4.11 -7.32 9.77
N GLU A 6 -4.78 -6.87 8.71
CA GLU A 6 -4.55 -7.38 7.35
C GLU A 6 -3.17 -6.99 6.81
N GLN A 7 -2.68 -5.80 7.15
CA GLN A 7 -1.33 -5.35 6.79
C GLN A 7 -0.27 -6.28 7.38
N GLN A 8 -0.34 -6.55 8.69
CA GLN A 8 0.60 -7.42 9.41
C GLN A 8 0.61 -8.85 8.85
N LYS A 9 -0.56 -9.37 8.47
CA LYS A 9 -0.68 -10.68 7.82
C LYS A 9 0.02 -10.74 6.46
N ILE A 10 -0.11 -9.70 5.64
CA ILE A 10 0.54 -9.62 4.33
C ILE A 10 2.06 -9.50 4.51
N GLU A 11 2.53 -8.66 5.43
CA GLU A 11 3.96 -8.53 5.76
C GLU A 11 4.57 -9.86 6.20
N HIS A 12 3.86 -10.59 7.08
CA HIS A 12 4.29 -11.91 7.51
C HIS A 12 4.34 -12.92 6.35
N GLN A 13 3.35 -12.92 5.46
CA GLN A 13 3.33 -13.82 4.29
C GLN A 13 4.45 -13.49 3.29
N ILE A 14 4.80 -12.21 3.10
CA ILE A 14 5.95 -11.80 2.28
C ILE A 14 7.23 -12.38 2.88
N GLU A 15 7.44 -12.22 4.19
CA GLU A 15 8.62 -12.76 4.88
C GLU A 15 8.74 -14.29 4.69
N LEU A 16 7.63 -15.01 4.89
CA LEU A 16 7.59 -16.46 4.72
C LEU A 16 7.88 -16.88 3.28
N ALA A 17 7.29 -16.21 2.29
CA ALA A 17 7.51 -16.48 0.88
C ALA A 17 8.98 -16.23 0.48
N THR A 18 9.57 -15.13 0.93
CA THR A 18 10.98 -14.83 0.68
C THR A 18 11.90 -15.87 1.32
N ARG A 19 11.65 -16.27 2.57
CA ARG A 19 12.45 -17.31 3.23
C ARG A 19 12.30 -18.68 2.56
N ALA A 20 11.10 -19.05 2.14
CA ALA A 20 10.85 -20.29 1.40
C ALA A 20 11.57 -20.31 0.05
N ALA A 21 11.64 -19.16 -0.65
CA ALA A 21 12.40 -19.03 -1.89
C ALA A 21 13.90 -19.25 -1.68
N VAL A 22 14.47 -18.83 -0.54
CA VAL A 22 15.90 -19.03 -0.22
C VAL A 22 16.21 -20.49 0.12
N LEU A 23 15.26 -21.21 0.74
CA LEU A 23 15.44 -22.59 1.19
C LEU A 23 15.12 -23.64 0.11
N ALA A 24 14.48 -23.24 -0.98
CA ALA A 24 14.13 -24.15 -2.07
C ALA A 24 15.36 -24.57 -2.88
N LYS A 25 15.47 -25.88 -3.16
CA LYS A 25 16.59 -26.46 -3.93
C LYS A 25 16.38 -26.36 -5.45
N ASP A 26 15.12 -26.33 -5.91
CA ASP A 26 14.76 -26.34 -7.32
C ASP A 26 14.30 -24.97 -7.80
N GLU A 27 14.80 -24.56 -8.96
CA GLU A 27 14.60 -23.23 -9.57
C GLU A 27 13.11 -22.88 -9.79
N THR A 28 12.28 -23.87 -10.14
CA THR A 28 10.83 -23.70 -10.32
C THR A 28 10.14 -23.27 -9.02
N THR A 29 10.57 -23.81 -7.88
CA THR A 29 9.98 -23.52 -6.57
C THR A 29 10.43 -22.15 -6.08
N VAL A 30 11.71 -21.81 -6.27
CA VAL A 30 12.26 -20.47 -6.02
C VAL A 30 11.47 -19.41 -6.79
N THR A 31 11.25 -19.65 -8.10
CA THR A 31 10.55 -18.70 -8.98
C THR A 31 9.12 -18.46 -8.51
N ARG A 32 8.38 -19.52 -8.17
CA ARG A 32 7.00 -19.39 -7.67
C ARG A 32 6.92 -18.59 -6.37
N PHE A 33 7.83 -18.84 -5.43
CA PHE A 33 7.85 -18.10 -4.17
C PHE A 33 8.24 -16.62 -4.36
N ARG A 34 9.15 -16.32 -5.30
CA ARG A 34 9.47 -14.93 -5.65
C ARG A 34 8.28 -14.21 -6.28
N SER A 35 7.63 -14.80 -7.28
CA SER A 35 6.43 -14.19 -7.90
C SER A 35 5.31 -13.98 -6.89
N PHE A 36 5.14 -14.91 -5.94
CA PHE A 36 4.17 -14.75 -4.86
C PHE A 36 4.54 -13.61 -3.89
N ALA A 37 5.81 -13.48 -3.51
CA ALA A 37 6.28 -12.37 -2.69
C ALA A 37 6.11 -11.01 -3.40
N GLU A 38 6.34 -10.95 -4.72
CA GLU A 38 6.11 -9.76 -5.54
C GLU A 38 4.63 -9.37 -5.59
N GLU A 39 3.73 -10.33 -5.76
CA GLU A 39 2.28 -10.09 -5.76
C GLU A 39 1.80 -9.53 -4.41
N LEU A 40 2.25 -10.13 -3.30
CA LEU A 40 1.93 -9.66 -1.96
C LEU A 40 2.50 -8.26 -1.68
N THR A 41 3.71 -7.98 -2.15
CA THR A 41 4.34 -6.65 -2.05
C THR A 41 3.52 -5.61 -2.82
N GLN A 42 3.08 -5.93 -4.04
CA GLN A 42 2.23 -5.04 -4.83
C GLN A 42 0.87 -4.81 -4.17
N LYS A 43 0.27 -5.87 -3.59
CA LYS A 43 -0.98 -5.76 -2.83
C LYS A 43 -0.82 -4.86 -1.60
N LEU A 44 0.26 -5.03 -0.84
CA LEU A 44 0.58 -4.20 0.32
C LEU A 44 0.76 -2.73 -0.07
N LEU A 45 1.51 -2.47 -1.15
CA LEU A 45 1.73 -1.12 -1.67
C LEU A 45 0.40 -0.44 -2.06
N ARG A 46 -0.49 -1.15 -2.75
CA ARG A 46 -1.83 -0.64 -3.13
C ARG A 46 -2.70 -0.37 -1.90
N MET A 47 -2.59 -1.21 -0.86
CA MET A 47 -3.33 -1.04 0.38
C MET A 47 -2.84 0.19 1.17
N MET A 48 -1.52 0.34 1.33
CA MET A 48 -0.91 1.50 1.99
C MET A 48 -1.19 2.80 1.24
N ARG A 49 -1.12 2.82 -0.10
CA ARG A 49 -1.46 4.00 -0.91
C ARG A 49 -2.88 4.47 -0.63
N ARG A 50 -3.86 3.56 -0.67
CA ARG A 50 -5.26 3.88 -0.36
C ARG A 50 -5.43 4.37 1.08
N GLY A 51 -4.68 3.81 2.03
CA GLY A 51 -4.63 4.28 3.41
C GLY A 51 -4.14 5.71 3.54
N LYS A 52 -3.03 6.05 2.87
CA LYS A 52 -2.47 7.42 2.85
C LYS A 52 -3.43 8.43 2.22
N VAL A 53 -4.00 8.10 1.06
CA VAL A 53 -5.01 8.93 0.39
C VAL A 53 -6.20 9.19 1.32
N ARG A 54 -6.70 8.15 1.99
CA ARG A 54 -7.82 8.29 2.93
C ARG A 54 -7.47 9.19 4.11
N ALA A 55 -6.30 9.00 4.72
CA ALA A 55 -5.86 9.84 5.83
C ALA A 55 -5.74 11.30 5.40
N ARG A 56 -5.11 11.54 4.24
CA ARG A 56 -4.91 12.89 3.70
C ARG A 56 -6.22 13.57 3.32
N ALA A 57 -7.15 12.83 2.71
CA ALA A 57 -8.49 13.33 2.39
C ALA A 57 -9.25 13.75 3.65
N TYR A 58 -9.14 12.95 4.72
CA TYR A 58 -9.76 13.25 6.00
C TYR A 58 -9.17 14.51 6.65
N GLU A 59 -7.84 14.67 6.63
CA GLU A 59 -7.17 15.89 7.13
C GLU A 59 -7.63 17.13 6.38
N LEU A 60 -7.69 17.07 5.04
CA LEU A 60 -8.13 18.19 4.21
C LEU A 60 -9.61 18.54 4.47
N TRP A 61 -10.46 17.53 4.62
CA TRP A 61 -11.87 17.70 4.96
C TRP A 61 -12.06 18.32 6.35
N GLU A 62 -11.27 17.89 7.33
CA GLU A 62 -11.29 18.44 8.69
C GLU A 62 -10.80 19.89 8.73
N GLN A 63 -9.70 20.20 8.05
CA GLN A 63 -9.18 21.57 7.92
C GLN A 63 -10.16 22.52 7.24
N ALA A 64 -10.95 22.02 6.29
CA ALA A 64 -12.00 22.77 5.61
C ALA A 64 -13.28 22.95 6.46
N GLY A 65 -13.31 22.48 7.71
CA GLY A 65 -14.47 22.61 8.59
C GLY A 65 -15.58 21.59 8.33
N ARG A 66 -15.22 20.44 7.76
CA ARG A 66 -16.13 19.30 7.50
C ARG A 66 -17.35 19.65 6.64
N PRO A 67 -17.16 20.29 5.47
CA PRO A 67 -18.27 20.64 4.60
C PRO A 67 -18.93 19.37 4.05
N ALA A 68 -20.26 19.34 4.05
CA ALA A 68 -21.03 18.26 3.44
C ALA A 68 -20.93 18.30 1.90
N ASN A 69 -20.95 17.14 1.26
CA ASN A 69 -20.96 16.98 -0.20
C ASN A 69 -19.68 17.40 -0.94
N ARG A 70 -18.56 17.60 -0.22
CA ARG A 70 -17.24 17.89 -0.83
C ARG A 70 -16.18 16.83 -0.51
N ASP A 71 -16.61 15.70 0.06
CA ASP A 71 -15.75 14.58 0.44
C ASP A 71 -14.96 14.04 -0.77
N LEU A 72 -15.60 14.02 -1.95
CA LEU A 72 -14.98 13.58 -3.21
C LEU A 72 -13.87 14.53 -3.67
N ASP A 73 -14.07 15.84 -3.55
CA ASP A 73 -13.06 16.84 -3.93
C ASP A 73 -11.78 16.67 -3.10
N PHE A 74 -11.94 16.46 -1.78
CA PHE A 74 -10.80 16.21 -0.88
C PHE A 74 -10.14 14.86 -1.14
N TRP A 75 -10.90 13.86 -1.56
CA TRP A 75 -10.35 12.55 -1.93
C TRP A 75 -9.51 12.62 -3.20
N LEU A 76 -9.98 13.30 -4.24
CA LEU A 76 -9.24 13.53 -5.48
C LEU A 76 -7.99 14.39 -5.26
N GLU A 77 -8.08 15.40 -4.39
CA GLU A 77 -6.94 16.24 -4.01
C GLU A 77 -5.88 15.43 -3.25
N ALA A 78 -6.31 14.60 -2.31
CA ALA A 78 -5.42 13.69 -1.60
C ALA A 78 -4.75 12.65 -2.52
N GLU A 79 -5.46 12.13 -3.52
CA GLU A 79 -4.87 11.25 -4.53
C GLU A 79 -3.75 11.92 -5.30
N ARG A 80 -3.95 13.17 -5.74
CA ARG A 80 -2.91 13.96 -6.43
C ARG A 80 -1.68 14.15 -5.53
N GLN A 81 -1.88 14.59 -4.29
CA GLN A 81 -0.76 14.84 -3.36
C GLN A 81 0.04 13.56 -3.06
N VAL A 82 -0.63 12.43 -2.86
CA VAL A 82 0.05 11.14 -2.60
C VAL A 82 0.80 10.62 -3.82
N GLU A 83 0.29 10.83 -5.03
CA GLU A 83 1.01 10.46 -6.25
C GLU A 83 2.22 11.37 -6.48
N GLU A 84 2.08 12.68 -6.24
CA GLU A 84 3.18 13.63 -6.37
C GLU A 84 4.31 13.34 -5.38
N GLU A 85 4.00 13.06 -4.10
CA GLU A 85 4.99 12.64 -3.10
C GLU A 85 5.74 11.37 -3.54
N ARG A 86 5.05 10.43 -4.19
CA ARG A 86 5.64 9.20 -4.71
C ARG A 86 6.59 9.47 -5.87
N GLU A 87 6.18 10.29 -6.83
CA GLU A 87 7.01 10.62 -7.99
C GLU A 87 8.26 11.41 -7.55
N GLN A 88 8.12 12.34 -6.60
CA GLN A 88 9.25 13.04 -6.00
C GLN A 88 10.23 12.09 -5.30
N ARG A 89 9.73 11.06 -4.60
CA ARG A 89 10.57 10.05 -3.94
C ARG A 89 11.26 9.07 -4.90
N LYS A 90 10.78 8.94 -6.13
CA LYS A 90 11.39 8.10 -7.17
C LYS A 90 12.44 8.82 -8.01
N GLY A 91 12.43 10.15 -7.99
CA GLY A 91 13.36 11.00 -8.73
C GLY A 91 14.73 11.21 -8.06
N PHE A 92 15.11 10.38 -7.08
CA PHE A 92 16.37 10.46 -6.34
C PHE A 92 17.15 9.15 -6.41
#